data_AF-A0A3M2MA61-F1
#
_entry.id   AF-A0A3M2MA61-F1
#
_cell.length_a   1.000
_cell.length_b   1.000
_cell.length_c   1.000
_cell.angle_alpha   90.00
_cell.angle_beta   90.00
_cell.angle_gamma   90.00
#
_symmetry.space_group_name_H-M   'P 1'
#
loop_
_entity.id
_entity.type
_entity.pdbx_description
1 polymer ?
#
loop_
_entity_poly.entity_id
_entity_poly.type
_entity_poly.pdbx_seq_one_letter_code
_entity_poly.pdbx_strand_id
1 'polypeptide(L)' 'MPFADGEIRVDLACGPDATGRWHGWVAVRLNASVLRDLGLHPDQPAVRHLGPEPPSWWTKPDRVTRRHGGRRRRRK' A
#
# COMPACT_ATOMS: atom_id res chain seq x y z
N MET A 1 -6.67 -2.62 17.05
CA MET A 1 -6.58 -2.36 15.60
C MET A 1 -6.77 -0.86 15.39
N PRO A 2 -5.89 -0.16 14.65
CA PRO A 2 -5.96 1.31 14.47
C PRO A 2 -6.99 1.76 13.44
N PHE A 3 -7.77 0.84 12.87
CA PHE A 3 -8.79 1.09 11.86
C PHE A 3 -10.13 0.57 12.36
N ALA A 4 -11.20 1.30 12.10
CA ALA A 4 -12.56 0.81 12.28
C ALA A 4 -12.94 -0.17 11.16
N ASP A 5 -14.00 -0.92 11.39
CA ASP A 5 -14.50 -1.89 10.43
C ASP A 5 -14.86 -1.20 9.09
N GLY A 6 -14.34 -1.74 7.99
CA GLY A 6 -14.56 -1.22 6.64
C GLY A 6 -13.65 -0.07 6.20
N GLU A 7 -12.82 0.49 7.08
CA GLU A 7 -11.84 1.52 6.70
C GLU A 7 -10.65 0.97 5.92
N ILE A 8 -10.38 -0.33 6.11
CA ILE A 8 -9.39 -1.09 5.36
C ILE A 8 -10.09 -2.23 4.61
N ARG A 9 -9.84 -2.30 3.31
CA ARG A 9 -10.27 -3.39 2.44
C ARG A 9 -9.07 -4.08 1.84
N VAL A 10 -9.00 -5.39 2.04
CA VAL A 10 -7.96 -6.24 1.48
C VAL A 10 -8.59 -7.13 0.42
N ASP A 11 -8.27 -6.89 -0.85
CA ASP A 11 -8.68 -7.74 -1.96
C ASP A 11 -7.54 -8.69 -2.33
N LEU A 12 -7.83 -9.98 -2.35
CA LEU A 12 -6.91 -11.02 -2.80
C LEU A 12 -7.25 -11.41 -4.24
N ALA A 13 -6.24 -11.56 -5.08
CA ALA A 13 -6.42 -12.14 -6.39
C ALA A 13 -5.17 -12.88 -6.84
N CYS A 14 -5.38 -13.84 -7.74
CA CYS A 14 -4.33 -14.64 -8.34
C CYS A 14 -4.58 -14.77 -9.83
N GLY A 15 -3.50 -14.92 -10.59
CA GLY A 15 -3.58 -15.11 -12.03
C GLY A 15 -2.20 -15.23 -12.67
N PRO A 16 -2.16 -15.71 -13.92
CA PRO A 16 -0.93 -15.77 -14.69
C PRO A 16 -0.45 -14.35 -15.07
N ASP A 17 0.85 -14.13 -14.97
CA ASP A 17 1.51 -12.92 -15.44
C ASP A 17 1.72 -12.94 -16.96
N ALA A 18 2.39 -11.91 -17.50
CA ALA A 18 2.69 -11.83 -18.94
C ALA A 18 3.61 -12.96 -19.45
N THR A 19 4.28 -13.69 -18.54
CA THR A 19 5.13 -14.85 -18.84
C THR A 19 4.40 -16.18 -18.68
N GLY A 20 3.15 -16.17 -18.19
CA GLY A 20 2.35 -17.36 -17.89
C GLY A 20 2.60 -17.95 -16.52
N ARG A 21 3.46 -17.36 -15.68
CA ARG A 21 3.65 -17.80 -14.28
C ARG A 21 2.50 -17.34 -13.42
N TRP A 22 1.98 -18.22 -12.57
CA TRP A 22 0.95 -17.86 -11.60
C TRP A 22 1.53 -16.98 -10.51
N HIS A 23 0.94 -15.80 -10.35
CA HIS A 23 1.27 -14.85 -9.30
C HIS A 23 0.01 -14.55 -8.47
N GLY A 24 0.22 -14.38 -7.17
CA GLY A 24 -0.78 -13.81 -6.27
C GLY A 24 -0.50 -12.33 -6.03
N TRP A 25 -1.54 -11.55 -5.80
CA TRP A 25 -1.41 -10.17 -5.35
C TRP A 25 -2.47 -9.84 -4.31
N VAL A 26 -2.08 -8.91 -3.43
CA VAL A 26 -2.94 -8.34 -2.39
C VAL A 26 -3.09 -6.86 -2.68
N ALA A 27 -4.31 -6.39 -2.88
CA ALA A 27 -4.63 -4.98 -3.00
C ALA A 27 -5.24 -4.48 -1.69
N VAL A 28 -4.48 -3.65 -0.98
CA VAL A 28 -4.94 -2.96 0.22
C VAL A 28 -5.50 -1.59 -0.20
N ARG A 29 -6.75 -1.32 0.15
CA ARG A 29 -7.44 -0.05 -0.10
C ARG A 29 -7.94 0.52 1.22
N LEU A 30 -7.79 1.81 1.39
CA LEU A 30 -8.27 2.55 2.55
C LEU A 30 -8.55 4.00 2.15
N ASN A 31 -9.39 4.70 2.90
CA ASN A 31 -9.58 6.13 2.70
C ASN A 31 -8.29 6.87 3.07
N ALA A 32 -7.87 7.83 2.25
CA ALA A 32 -6.67 8.62 2.53
C ALA A 32 -6.73 9.29 3.90
N SER A 33 -7.90 9.74 4.37
CA SER A 33 -8.06 10.38 5.69
C SER A 33 -7.56 9.51 6.84
N VAL A 34 -7.75 8.19 6.75
CA VAL A 34 -7.35 7.20 7.75
C VAL A 34 -5.83 7.08 7.85
N LEU A 35 -5.09 7.48 6.81
CA LEU A 35 -3.62 7.56 6.89
C LEU A 35 -3.12 8.62 7.87
N ARG A 36 -3.97 9.60 8.25
CA ARG A 36 -3.56 10.66 9.20
C ARG A 36 -3.27 10.10 10.58
N ASP A 37 -4.07 9.13 11.02
CA ASP A 37 -3.93 8.50 12.33
C ASP A 37 -2.61 7.73 12.45
N LEU A 38 -2.04 7.33 11.31
CA LEU A 38 -0.73 6.67 11.22
C LEU A 38 0.42 7.62 10.87
N GLY A 39 0.16 8.92 10.66
CA GLY A 39 1.19 9.85 10.21
C GLY A 39 1.65 9.65 8.77
N LEU A 40 0.88 8.91 7.95
CA LEU A 40 1.23 8.50 6.59
C LEU A 40 0.45 9.27 5.50
N HIS A 41 -0.34 10.27 5.88
CA HIS A 41 -1.13 11.05 4.93
C HIS A 41 -0.22 11.95 4.07
N PRO A 42 -0.43 12.05 2.74
CA PRO A 42 0.46 12.80 1.85
C PRO A 42 0.54 14.29 2.18
N ASP A 43 -0.56 14.89 2.64
CA ASP A 43 -0.61 16.30 3.06
C ASP A 43 -0.25 16.52 4.55
N GLN A 44 0.12 15.47 5.28
CA GLN A 44 0.58 15.61 6.66
C GLN A 44 2.08 15.89 6.67
N PRO A 45 2.57 16.78 7.56
CA PRO A 45 4.01 16.97 7.74
C PRO A 45 4.67 15.62 8.01
N ALA A 46 5.72 15.28 7.26
CA ALA A 46 6.44 14.03 7.45
C ALA A 46 6.88 13.92 8.92
N VAL A 47 6.44 12.86 9.59
CA VAL A 47 6.86 12.59 10.97
C VAL A 47 8.37 12.40 10.96
N ARG A 48 9.08 13.30 11.67
CA ARG A 48 10.52 13.17 11.84
C ARG A 48 10.76 12.03 12.81
N HIS A 49 11.40 10.96 12.35
CA HIS A 49 11.89 9.91 13.24
C HIS A 49 12.95 10.52 14.17
N LEU A 50 12.62 10.67 15.45
CA LEU A 50 13.53 11.14 16.50
C LEU A 50 14.25 9.98 17.22
N GLY A 51 14.01 8.74 16.75
CA GLY A 51 14.68 7.55 17.25
C GLY A 51 16.07 7.34 16.62
N PRO A 52 16.80 6.32 17.08
CA PRO A 52 18.08 5.94 16.48
C PRO A 52 17.92 5.65 14.99
N GLU A 53 18.99 5.84 14.23
CA GLU A 53 18.98 5.57 12.79
C GLU A 53 18.52 4.13 12.54
N PRO A 54 17.57 3.90 11.61
CA PRO A 54 17.08 2.56 11.35
C PRO A 54 18.22 1.64 10.91
N PRO A 55 18.17 0.34 11.28
CA PRO A 55 19.23 -0.60 10.97
C PRO A 55 19.43 -0.78 9.47
N SER A 56 20.64 -1.15 9.05
CA SER A 56 21.05 -1.17 7.63
C SER A 56 20.24 -2.10 6.72
N TRP A 57 19.55 -3.10 7.28
CA TRP A 57 18.64 -3.97 6.54
C TRP A 57 17.28 -3.31 6.25
N TRP A 58 16.97 -2.17 6.88
CA TRP A 58 15.77 -1.39 6.64
C TRP A 58 15.98 -0.52 5.40
N THR A 59 15.30 -0.85 4.30
CA THR A 59 15.38 -0.09 3.05
C THR A 59 14.80 1.32 3.24
N LYS A 60 15.57 2.36 2.88
CA LYS A 60 15.02 3.72 2.80
C LYS A 60 13.84 3.70 1.81
N PRO A 61 12.68 4.26 2.17
CA PRO A 61 11.54 4.23 1.26
C PRO A 61 11.91 4.94 -0.04
N ASP A 62 11.70 4.24 -1.15
CA ASP A 62 11.88 4.81 -2.48
C ASP A 62 10.83 5.90 -2.73
N ARG A 63 11.12 6.87 -3.59
CA ARG A 63 10.18 7.96 -3.89
C ARG A 63 8.89 7.35 -4.47
N VAL A 64 7.75 7.61 -3.82
CA VAL A 64 6.45 7.04 -4.21
C VAL A 64 6.19 7.24 -5.70
N THR A 65 6.26 6.15 -6.48
CA THR A 65 5.83 6.15 -7.88
C THR A 65 4.36 5.77 -7.92
N ARG A 66 3.47 6.71 -8.24
CA ARG A 66 2.06 6.41 -8.48
C ARG A 66 1.94 5.55 -9.74
N ARG A 67 1.72 4.24 -9.57
CA ARG A 67 1.10 3.39 -10.60
C ARG A 67 -0.25 2.89 -10.09
N HIS A 68 -1.30 3.66 -10.37
CA HIS A 68 -2.67 3.17 -10.32
C HIS A 68 -3.16 3.00 -11.76
N GLY A 69 -3.28 1.74 -12.19
CA GLY A 69 -3.68 1.41 -13.56
C GLY A 69 -3.87 -0.08 -13.81
N GLY A 70 -4.36 -0.85 -12.84
CA GLY A 70 -4.76 -2.24 -13.08
C GLY A 70 -6.11 -2.29 -13.78
N ARG A 71 -6.13 -2.44 -15.11
CA ARG A 71 -7.34 -2.66 -15.92
C ARG A 71 -8.16 -3.80 -15.32
N ARG A 72 -9.34 -3.50 -14.78
CA ARG A 72 -10.39 -4.50 -14.49
C ARG A 72 -10.82 -5.11 -15.83
N ARG A 73 -10.35 -6.31 -16.15
CA ARG A 73 -10.99 -7.12 -17.20
C ARG A 73 -12.30 -7.66 -16.63
N ARG A 74 -13.43 -7.07 -17.04
CA ARG A 74 -14.75 -7.72 -16.90
C ARG A 74 -14.69 -9.04 -17.67
N ARG A 75 -14.84 -10.16 -16.98
CA ARG A 75 -15.28 -11.40 -17.64
C ARG A 75 -16.76 -11.24 -17.99
N LYS A 76 -17.08 -11.61 -19.23
CA LYS A 76 -18.41 -11.61 -19.84
C LYS A 76 -19.30 -12.65 -19.16
#